data_AF-A0A6C0R065-F1
#
_entry.id   AF-A0A6C0R065-F1
#
_cell.length_a   1.000
_cell.length_b   1.000
_cell.length_c   1.000
_cell.angle_alpha   90.00
_cell.angle_beta   90.00
_cell.angle_gamma   90.00
#
_symmetry.space_group_name_H-M   'P 1'
#
loop_
_entity.id
_entity.type
_entity.pdbx_description
1 polymer ?
#
loop_
_entity_poly.entity_id
_entity_poly.type
_entity_poly.pdbx_seq_one_letter_code
_entity_poly.pdbx_strand_id
1 'polypeptide(L)'
;MLENAFEDYCNGLEIDNMESISKRYSEIVKRLNKSFWDLEDDEEHGYLVGSIGRHTAIKGVSDLDMLFVLPDSVYSQYNSMEGNKQSKLLQAVKKEIKKRYPRTTVRGDGQVVVVKFDSINYIAEVCPGFAETDGSFTYPDSNDGGSWKKTDPIPEISASEIIIDETKDHFRHVCNMIRVWKNEQGFKFGGLLIDTLVYNFFNEKEERKDVGFGEYLELFKELFNFLKNQNEERKYWFALGSNQRVYNKKCKFVKKANVAYNKIKDLTQESDNLYSTLQEIFGESFMDPEDLGVDANKSFASRSIHYDNTEQFIQNMFPVDIRFQLRIDCEVTQNGFRNELLRKIKFLRPQKKLRFFIEENEIDLINSKIKDVEEKIEYEVYWKVLNRGDEAIRRNCIRGQIVKDEGRKIKNESSHFRGEHYVECYLISNGVCVARDRILVPISTW
;
A
#
# COMPACT_ATOMS: atom_id res chain seq x y z
N MET A 1 6.41 24.66 13.39
CA MET A 1 6.84 24.22 12.04
C MET A 1 6.60 22.73 11.85
N LEU A 2 7.13 21.86 12.71
CA LEU A 2 6.92 20.40 12.61
C LEU A 2 5.46 19.98 12.74
N GLU A 3 4.70 20.61 13.64
CA GLU A 3 3.25 20.40 13.81
C GLU A 3 2.50 20.58 12.48
N ASN A 4 2.60 21.76 11.87
CA ASN A 4 1.99 22.04 10.57
C ASN A 4 2.48 21.08 9.48
N ALA A 5 3.76 20.67 9.50
CA ALA A 5 4.26 19.71 8.52
C ALA A 5 3.57 18.35 8.65
N PHE A 6 3.29 17.86 9.87
CA PHE A 6 2.51 16.65 10.08
C PHE A 6 1.04 16.83 9.70
N GLU A 7 0.45 17.97 10.04
CA GLU A 7 -0.95 18.29 9.69
C GLU A 7 -1.13 18.36 8.17
N ASP A 8 -0.33 19.16 7.47
CA ASP A 8 -0.34 19.30 6.01
C ASP A 8 -0.08 17.95 5.33
N TYR A 9 0.85 17.16 5.88
CA TYR A 9 1.12 15.82 5.40
C TYR A 9 -0.10 14.93 5.50
N CYS A 10 -0.78 14.91 6.65
CA CYS A 10 -1.98 14.10 6.88
C CYS A 10 -3.16 14.55 6.00
N ASN A 11 -3.39 15.86 5.89
CA ASN A 11 -4.38 16.46 4.99
C ASN A 11 -4.11 16.06 3.53
N GLY A 12 -2.83 16.01 3.15
CA GLY A 12 -2.38 15.54 1.85
C GLY A 12 -2.69 14.07 1.57
N LEU A 13 -3.04 13.23 2.55
CA LEU A 13 -3.35 11.81 2.35
C LEU A 13 -4.85 11.52 2.18
N GLU A 14 -5.71 12.49 2.49
CA GLU A 14 -7.16 12.34 2.49
C GLU A 14 -7.73 12.06 1.09
N ILE A 15 -8.80 11.26 1.03
CA ILE A 15 -9.49 10.92 -0.22
C ILE A 15 -10.10 12.20 -0.82
N ASP A 16 -9.69 12.55 -2.03
CA ASP A 16 -10.09 13.75 -2.75
C ASP A 16 -11.23 13.51 -3.77
N ASN A 17 -11.61 12.25 -4.00
CA ASN A 17 -12.61 11.86 -4.99
C ASN A 17 -13.82 11.10 -4.37
N MET A 18 -14.10 11.33 -3.09
CA MET A 18 -15.14 10.60 -2.34
C MET A 18 -16.53 10.72 -2.97
N GLU A 19 -16.89 11.89 -3.50
CA GLU A 19 -18.18 12.07 -4.21
C GLU A 19 -18.32 11.12 -5.42
N SER A 20 -17.23 10.94 -6.18
CA SER A 20 -17.22 10.01 -7.32
C SER A 20 -17.31 8.56 -6.86
N ILE A 21 -16.65 8.20 -5.76
CA ILE A 21 -16.74 6.87 -5.16
C ILE A 21 -18.18 6.59 -4.69
N SER A 22 -18.77 7.49 -3.89
CA SER A 22 -20.14 7.37 -3.39
C SER A 22 -21.16 7.24 -4.51
N LYS A 23 -20.99 7.99 -5.61
CA LYS A 23 -21.87 7.86 -6.79
C LYS A 23 -21.76 6.49 -7.46
N ARG A 24 -20.57 5.89 -7.53
CA ARG A 24 -20.41 4.54 -8.11
C ARG A 24 -20.99 3.47 -7.18
N TYR A 25 -20.79 3.64 -5.88
CA TYR A 25 -21.39 2.82 -4.84
C TYR A 25 -22.92 2.79 -4.98
N SER A 26 -23.58 3.95 -4.94
CA SER A 26 -25.05 4.03 -4.97
C SER A 26 -25.64 3.46 -6.26
N GLU A 27 -25.00 3.68 -7.41
CA GLU A 27 -25.43 3.11 -8.70
C GLU A 27 -25.31 1.58 -8.76
N ILE A 28 -24.31 1.00 -8.09
CA ILE A 28 -24.19 -0.46 -7.94
C ILE A 28 -25.31 -0.97 -7.03
N VAL A 29 -25.48 -0.37 -5.85
CA VAL A 29 -26.53 -0.73 -4.87
C VAL A 29 -27.90 -0.68 -5.54
N LYS A 30 -28.25 0.43 -6.20
CA LYS A 30 -29.50 0.59 -6.95
C LYS A 30 -29.72 -0.48 -8.00
N ARG A 31 -28.68 -0.83 -8.75
CA ARG A 31 -28.78 -1.86 -9.79
C ARG A 31 -29.07 -3.22 -9.17
N LEU A 32 -28.43 -3.55 -8.05
CA LEU A 32 -28.60 -4.83 -7.38
C LEU A 32 -29.94 -4.91 -6.63
N ASN A 33 -30.36 -3.85 -5.92
CA ASN A 33 -31.69 -3.74 -5.31
C ASN A 33 -32.80 -3.97 -6.33
N LYS A 34 -32.73 -3.32 -7.49
CA LYS A 34 -33.69 -3.53 -8.58
C LYS A 34 -33.70 -4.97 -9.11
N SER A 35 -32.62 -5.72 -8.95
CA SER A 35 -32.49 -7.07 -9.48
C SER A 35 -32.94 -8.15 -8.49
N PHE A 36 -32.66 -7.96 -7.20
CA PHE A 36 -32.80 -8.99 -6.18
C PHE A 36 -33.89 -8.67 -5.15
N TRP A 37 -34.20 -7.39 -4.94
CA TRP A 37 -35.21 -6.94 -3.99
C TRP A 37 -36.45 -6.31 -4.66
N ASP A 38 -36.40 -6.06 -5.98
CA ASP A 38 -37.43 -5.31 -6.72
C ASP A 38 -37.66 -3.89 -6.15
N LEU A 39 -36.57 -3.26 -5.69
CA LEU A 39 -36.55 -1.91 -5.12
C LEU A 39 -35.75 -0.94 -5.99
N GLU A 40 -36.15 0.32 -6.07
CA GLU A 40 -35.40 1.39 -6.75
C GLU A 40 -34.58 2.26 -5.78
N ASP A 41 -34.18 1.68 -4.65
CA ASP A 41 -33.39 2.31 -3.59
C ASP A 41 -31.87 2.15 -3.81
N ASP A 42 -31.07 3.15 -3.45
CA ASP A 42 -29.62 3.20 -3.67
C ASP A 42 -28.75 3.21 -2.39
N GLU A 43 -29.35 2.99 -1.23
CA GLU A 43 -28.69 2.93 0.08
C GLU A 43 -28.91 1.59 0.80
N GLU A 44 -30.14 1.06 0.79
CA GLU A 44 -30.51 -0.17 1.46
C GLU A 44 -29.74 -1.39 0.94
N HIS A 45 -29.48 -2.34 1.83
CA HIS A 45 -28.77 -3.59 1.58
C HIS A 45 -27.30 -3.45 1.14
N GLY A 46 -26.81 -2.24 0.89
CA GLY A 46 -25.40 -1.96 0.66
C GLY A 46 -24.70 -1.54 1.94
N TYR A 47 -23.47 -2.01 2.15
CA TYR A 47 -22.54 -1.46 3.13
C TYR A 47 -21.21 -1.11 2.47
N LEU A 48 -20.75 0.09 2.75
CA LEU A 48 -19.38 0.50 2.47
C LEU A 48 -18.47 -0.11 3.55
N VAL A 49 -17.59 -1.02 3.16
CA VAL A 49 -16.74 -1.77 4.09
C VAL A 49 -15.26 -1.50 3.80
N GLY A 50 -14.38 -2.32 4.38
CA GLY A 50 -12.96 -2.21 4.12
C GLY A 50 -12.35 -0.91 4.65
N SER A 51 -11.30 -0.44 3.98
CA SER A 51 -10.57 0.74 4.47
C SER A 51 -11.37 2.05 4.37
N ILE A 52 -12.27 2.16 3.39
CA ILE A 52 -13.15 3.33 3.27
C ILE A 52 -14.21 3.30 4.38
N GLY A 53 -14.87 2.15 4.59
CA GLY A 53 -15.85 2.00 5.67
C GLY A 53 -15.24 2.24 7.05
N ARG A 54 -13.98 1.84 7.28
CA ARG A 54 -13.27 2.14 8.53
C ARG A 54 -12.67 3.56 8.58
N HIS A 55 -12.87 4.41 7.57
CA HIS A 55 -12.29 5.76 7.45
C HIS A 55 -10.75 5.84 7.45
N THR A 56 -10.04 4.73 7.24
CA THR A 56 -8.56 4.64 7.25
C THR A 56 -7.95 4.52 5.85
N ALA A 57 -8.76 4.67 4.80
CA ALA A 57 -8.33 4.73 3.41
C ALA A 57 -7.46 5.96 3.12
N ILE A 58 -6.55 5.83 2.16
CA ILE A 58 -5.70 6.93 1.67
C ILE A 58 -5.93 7.14 0.17
N LYS A 59 -5.74 8.38 -0.30
CA LYS A 59 -6.05 8.75 -1.68
C LYS A 59 -5.32 7.93 -2.74
N GLY A 60 -5.99 7.71 -3.85
CA GLY A 60 -5.42 7.11 -5.07
C GLY A 60 -5.16 5.60 -5.05
N VAL A 61 -5.34 4.92 -3.91
CA VAL A 61 -4.95 3.50 -3.77
C VAL A 61 -5.93 2.59 -3.05
N SER A 62 -6.91 3.14 -2.34
CA SER A 62 -7.95 2.34 -1.71
C SER A 62 -8.92 1.79 -2.75
N ASP A 63 -9.38 0.56 -2.54
CA ASP A 63 -10.46 -0.04 -3.31
C ASP A 63 -11.82 0.34 -2.68
N LEU A 64 -12.89 0.39 -3.49
CA LEU A 64 -14.27 0.49 -3.03
C LEU A 64 -14.74 -0.91 -2.62
N ASP A 65 -14.48 -1.28 -1.37
CA ASP A 65 -14.97 -2.54 -0.80
C ASP A 65 -16.46 -2.40 -0.43
N MET A 66 -17.30 -3.23 -1.02
CA MET A 66 -18.75 -3.21 -0.82
C MET A 66 -19.24 -4.57 -0.34
N LEU A 67 -20.08 -4.58 0.69
CA LEU A 67 -20.91 -5.74 1.02
C LEU A 67 -22.33 -5.45 0.52
N PHE A 68 -22.91 -6.35 -0.27
CA PHE A 68 -24.30 -6.23 -0.71
C PHE A 68 -25.12 -7.42 -0.18
N VAL A 69 -26.13 -7.15 0.64
CA VAL A 69 -26.97 -8.15 1.27
C VAL A 69 -28.05 -8.61 0.31
N LEU A 70 -28.01 -9.90 -0.01
CA LEU A 70 -29.00 -10.57 -0.84
C LEU A 70 -30.11 -11.18 0.03
N PRO A 71 -31.33 -11.37 -0.54
CA PRO A 71 -32.40 -12.06 0.17
C PRO A 71 -32.09 -13.54 0.45
N ASP A 72 -32.64 -14.08 1.55
CA ASP A 72 -32.51 -15.49 1.94
C ASP A 72 -33.04 -16.48 0.88
N SER A 73 -34.00 -16.04 0.07
CA SER A 73 -34.51 -16.83 -1.06
C SER A 73 -33.43 -17.06 -2.12
N VAL A 74 -32.55 -16.08 -2.34
CA VAL A 74 -31.39 -16.21 -3.23
C VAL A 74 -30.37 -17.17 -2.63
N TYR A 75 -30.11 -17.12 -1.31
CA TYR A 75 -29.26 -18.11 -0.66
C TYR A 75 -29.81 -19.51 -0.88
N SER A 76 -31.08 -19.73 -0.57
CA SER A 76 -31.75 -21.04 -0.70
C SER A 76 -31.67 -21.57 -2.13
N GLN A 77 -31.91 -20.70 -3.12
CA GLN A 77 -31.81 -21.02 -4.53
C GLN A 77 -30.40 -21.51 -4.91
N TYR A 78 -29.37 -20.70 -4.67
CA TYR A 78 -28.00 -21.05 -5.08
C TYR A 78 -27.43 -22.18 -4.23
N ASN A 79 -27.76 -22.23 -2.94
CA ASN A 79 -27.26 -23.27 -2.04
C ASN A 79 -27.72 -24.67 -2.45
N SER A 80 -28.88 -24.79 -3.10
CA SER A 80 -29.45 -26.03 -3.64
C SER A 80 -28.81 -26.50 -4.96
N MET A 81 -28.03 -25.65 -5.64
CA MET A 81 -27.42 -25.99 -6.93
C MET A 81 -26.22 -26.94 -6.77
N GLU A 82 -26.02 -27.81 -7.76
CA GLU A 82 -24.82 -28.65 -7.87
C GLU A 82 -23.59 -27.87 -8.37
N GLY A 83 -22.41 -28.41 -8.07
CA GLY A 83 -21.12 -27.82 -8.46
C GLY A 83 -20.75 -26.58 -7.66
N ASN A 84 -19.89 -25.73 -8.24
CA ASN A 84 -19.43 -24.50 -7.59
C ASN A 84 -20.52 -23.41 -7.62
N LYS A 85 -21.46 -23.52 -6.69
CA LYS A 85 -22.62 -22.63 -6.52
C LYS A 85 -22.23 -21.20 -6.15
N GLN A 86 -21.12 -21.01 -5.47
CA GLN A 86 -20.56 -19.69 -5.15
C GLN A 86 -20.12 -18.97 -6.41
N SER A 87 -19.40 -19.66 -7.30
CA SER A 87 -19.07 -19.12 -8.64
C SER A 87 -20.33 -18.75 -9.42
N LYS A 88 -21.36 -19.61 -9.41
CA LYS A 88 -22.65 -19.32 -10.07
C LYS A 88 -23.32 -18.06 -9.53
N LEU A 89 -23.32 -17.86 -8.20
CA LEU A 89 -23.84 -16.64 -7.59
C LEU A 89 -23.05 -15.40 -8.04
N LEU A 90 -21.72 -15.46 -8.01
CA LEU A 90 -20.86 -14.36 -8.45
C LEU A 90 -21.10 -14.01 -9.93
N GLN A 91 -21.29 -15.00 -10.80
CA GLN A 91 -21.62 -14.74 -12.21
C GLN A 91 -23.00 -14.07 -12.38
N ALA A 92 -23.99 -14.41 -11.55
CA ALA A 92 -25.29 -13.76 -11.57
C ALA A 92 -25.19 -12.28 -11.12
N VAL A 93 -24.51 -12.00 -10.01
CA VAL A 93 -24.28 -10.63 -9.54
C VAL A 93 -23.50 -9.82 -10.59
N LYS A 94 -22.42 -10.39 -11.15
CA LYS A 94 -21.66 -9.81 -12.27
C LYS A 94 -22.56 -9.45 -13.44
N LYS A 95 -23.45 -10.34 -13.86
CA LYS A 95 -24.39 -10.11 -14.97
C LYS A 95 -25.30 -8.91 -14.70
N GLU A 96 -25.78 -8.77 -13.46
CA GLU A 96 -26.65 -7.64 -13.09
C GLU A 96 -25.91 -6.31 -13.06
N ILE A 97 -24.69 -6.26 -12.51
CA ILE A 97 -23.83 -5.06 -12.54
C ILE A 97 -23.51 -4.67 -13.99
N LYS A 98 -23.23 -5.66 -14.85
CA LYS A 98 -22.90 -5.43 -16.27
C LYS A 98 -24.05 -4.77 -17.05
N LYS A 99 -25.31 -4.93 -16.64
CA LYS A 99 -26.44 -4.20 -17.25
C LYS A 99 -26.32 -2.69 -17.06
N ARG A 100 -25.82 -2.23 -15.91
CA ARG A 100 -25.56 -0.80 -15.64
C ARG A 100 -24.27 -0.30 -16.28
N TYR A 101 -23.26 -1.18 -16.35
CA TYR A 101 -21.91 -0.87 -16.80
C TYR A 101 -21.46 -1.76 -17.98
N PRO A 102 -22.14 -1.70 -19.15
CA PRO A 102 -21.90 -2.64 -20.24
C PRO A 102 -20.50 -2.53 -20.86
N ARG A 103 -19.89 -1.34 -20.81
CA ARG A 103 -18.55 -1.07 -21.36
C ARG A 103 -17.41 -1.15 -20.33
N THR A 104 -17.73 -1.34 -19.06
CA THR A 104 -16.76 -1.39 -17.95
C THR A 104 -16.29 -2.81 -17.73
N THR A 105 -15.02 -3.04 -17.42
CA THR A 105 -14.55 -4.38 -17.06
C THR A 105 -15.20 -4.83 -15.75
N VAL A 106 -15.92 -5.96 -15.79
CA VAL A 106 -16.57 -6.59 -14.63
C VAL A 106 -16.21 -8.07 -14.64
N ARG A 107 -15.61 -8.57 -13.55
CA ARG A 107 -15.20 -9.98 -13.43
C ARG A 107 -15.50 -10.52 -12.03
N GLY A 108 -15.69 -11.83 -11.92
CA GLY A 108 -15.66 -12.48 -10.60
C GLY A 108 -14.20 -12.70 -10.20
N ASP A 109 -13.89 -12.56 -8.92
CA ASP A 109 -12.55 -12.78 -8.38
C ASP A 109 -12.65 -13.39 -6.98
N GLY A 110 -12.48 -14.72 -6.89
CA GLY A 110 -12.54 -15.47 -5.64
C GLY A 110 -13.86 -15.30 -4.90
N GLN A 111 -13.96 -14.24 -4.09
CA GLN A 111 -15.04 -13.95 -3.16
C GLN A 111 -15.93 -12.77 -3.60
N VAL A 112 -15.49 -11.98 -4.58
CA VAL A 112 -16.12 -10.71 -4.96
C VAL A 112 -16.38 -10.61 -6.46
N VAL A 113 -17.20 -9.64 -6.84
CA VAL A 113 -17.29 -9.14 -8.21
C VAL A 113 -16.53 -7.83 -8.32
N VAL A 114 -15.45 -7.85 -9.10
CA VAL A 114 -14.57 -6.70 -9.33
C VAL A 114 -15.11 -5.87 -10.50
N VAL A 115 -15.27 -4.56 -10.28
CA VAL A 115 -15.66 -3.56 -11.28
C VAL A 115 -14.54 -2.53 -11.42
N LYS A 116 -13.92 -2.45 -12.61
CA LYS A 116 -12.80 -1.52 -12.86
C LYS A 116 -13.29 -0.23 -13.54
N PHE A 117 -13.26 0.89 -12.82
CA PHE A 117 -13.64 2.21 -13.33
C PHE A 117 -12.42 2.98 -13.84
N ASP A 118 -12.02 2.73 -15.09
CA ASP A 118 -10.84 3.38 -15.70
C ASP A 118 -10.93 4.92 -15.68
N SER A 119 -12.13 5.49 -15.78
CA SER A 119 -12.36 6.95 -15.80
C SER A 119 -11.91 7.66 -14.53
N ILE A 120 -11.85 6.95 -13.40
CA ILE A 120 -11.47 7.50 -12.09
C ILE A 120 -10.32 6.69 -11.47
N ASN A 121 -9.69 5.80 -12.25
CA ASN A 121 -8.64 4.87 -11.82
C ASN A 121 -8.98 4.17 -10.50
N TYR A 122 -10.19 3.59 -10.42
CA TYR A 122 -10.72 3.01 -9.19
C TYR A 122 -11.26 1.60 -9.40
N ILE A 123 -11.15 0.75 -8.39
CA ILE A 123 -11.68 -0.61 -8.39
C ILE A 123 -12.76 -0.69 -7.32
N ALA A 124 -13.91 -1.27 -7.67
CA ALA A 124 -14.92 -1.67 -6.68
C ALA A 124 -14.94 -3.18 -6.56
N GLU A 125 -14.90 -3.68 -5.33
CA GLU A 125 -15.01 -5.09 -4.98
C GLU A 125 -16.37 -5.33 -4.32
N VAL A 126 -17.30 -5.90 -5.06
CA VAL A 126 -18.66 -6.17 -4.58
C VAL A 126 -18.74 -7.58 -4.03
N CYS A 127 -18.79 -7.71 -2.71
CA CYS A 127 -19.00 -8.94 -1.97
C CYS A 127 -20.50 -9.17 -1.76
N PRO A 128 -21.16 -10.09 -2.48
CA PRO A 128 -22.53 -10.46 -2.13
C PRO A 128 -22.53 -11.27 -0.83
N GLY A 129 -23.41 -10.91 0.10
CA GLY A 129 -23.53 -11.57 1.39
C GLY A 129 -24.98 -11.87 1.77
N PHE A 130 -25.14 -12.66 2.82
CA PHE A 130 -26.42 -13.00 3.44
C PHE A 130 -26.29 -12.69 4.93
N ALA A 131 -27.25 -11.95 5.47
CA ALA A 131 -27.23 -11.57 6.87
C ALA A 131 -27.50 -12.79 7.76
N GLU A 132 -26.73 -12.93 8.84
CA GLU A 132 -26.90 -13.97 9.85
C GLU A 132 -27.55 -13.39 11.10
N THR A 133 -28.13 -14.26 11.94
CA THR A 133 -28.85 -13.83 13.16
C THR A 133 -27.95 -13.18 14.21
N ASP A 134 -26.64 -13.39 14.14
CA ASP A 134 -25.65 -12.79 15.04
C ASP A 134 -25.07 -11.46 14.53
N GLY A 135 -25.62 -10.91 13.44
CA GLY A 135 -25.20 -9.64 12.84
C GLY A 135 -24.06 -9.74 11.84
N SER A 136 -23.45 -10.93 11.71
CA SER A 136 -22.42 -11.19 10.71
C SER A 136 -23.02 -11.56 9.34
N PHE A 137 -22.15 -11.87 8.38
CA PHE A 137 -22.57 -12.20 7.02
C PHE A 137 -21.91 -13.48 6.50
N THR A 138 -22.72 -14.32 5.87
CA THR A 138 -22.22 -15.42 5.03
C THR A 138 -22.00 -14.93 3.60
N TYR A 139 -20.86 -15.23 3.00
CA TYR A 139 -20.48 -14.79 1.66
C TYR A 139 -19.84 -15.91 0.83
N PRO A 140 -19.88 -15.84 -0.53
CA PRO A 140 -19.33 -16.88 -1.38
C PRO A 140 -17.81 -16.80 -1.46
N ASP A 141 -17.15 -17.95 -1.48
CA ASP A 141 -15.77 -18.10 -1.93
C ASP A 141 -15.77 -19.14 -3.05
N SER A 142 -15.43 -18.74 -4.28
CA SER A 142 -15.44 -19.62 -5.45
C SER A 142 -14.16 -20.42 -5.63
N ASN A 143 -13.13 -20.20 -4.80
CA ASN A 143 -11.87 -20.93 -4.88
C ASN A 143 -12.02 -22.41 -4.48
N ASP A 144 -11.12 -23.24 -4.98
CA ASP A 144 -10.97 -24.66 -4.59
C ASP A 144 -12.27 -25.49 -4.63
N GLY A 145 -13.15 -25.20 -5.59
CA GLY A 145 -14.42 -25.91 -5.77
C GLY A 145 -15.63 -25.26 -5.08
N GLY A 146 -15.42 -24.18 -4.32
CA GLY A 146 -16.47 -23.36 -3.74
C GLY A 146 -16.76 -23.66 -2.28
N SER A 147 -16.92 -22.61 -1.46
CA SER A 147 -17.36 -22.72 -0.06
C SER A 147 -18.05 -21.44 0.40
N TRP A 148 -18.95 -21.54 1.37
CA TRP A 148 -19.50 -20.37 2.06
C TRP A 148 -18.57 -19.97 3.22
N LYS A 149 -18.26 -18.68 3.35
CA LYS A 149 -17.39 -18.11 4.37
C LYS A 149 -18.17 -17.09 5.20
N LYS A 150 -17.58 -16.65 6.32
CA LYS A 150 -18.19 -15.71 7.27
C LYS A 150 -17.34 -14.45 7.43
N THR A 151 -17.96 -13.28 7.42
CA THR A 151 -17.33 -11.97 7.66
C THR A 151 -18.17 -11.15 8.63
N ASP A 152 -17.54 -10.26 9.39
CA ASP A 152 -18.21 -9.41 10.36
C ASP A 152 -17.61 -7.99 10.35
N PRO A 153 -17.80 -7.22 9.26
CA PRO A 153 -17.12 -5.93 9.07
C PRO A 153 -17.76 -4.79 9.88
N ILE A 154 -19.03 -4.91 10.28
CA ILE A 154 -19.77 -3.82 10.92
C ILE A 154 -19.16 -3.44 12.28
N PRO A 155 -18.82 -4.40 13.17
CA PRO A 155 -18.13 -4.05 14.41
C PRO A 155 -16.76 -3.39 14.18
N GLU A 156 -16.05 -3.73 13.11
CA GLU A 156 -14.77 -3.08 12.77
C GLU A 156 -14.95 -1.61 12.41
N ILE A 157 -16.02 -1.30 11.65
CA ILE A 157 -16.39 0.06 11.29
C ILE A 157 -16.76 0.85 12.55
N SER A 158 -17.69 0.33 13.36
CA SER A 158 -18.12 1.00 14.59
C SER A 158 -16.98 1.24 15.57
N ALA A 159 -16.07 0.26 15.75
CA ALA A 159 -14.90 0.45 16.60
C ALA A 159 -13.94 1.51 16.05
N SER A 160 -13.83 1.62 14.71
CA SER A 160 -13.04 2.66 14.06
C SER A 160 -13.66 4.05 14.27
N GLU A 161 -14.97 4.20 14.07
CA GLU A 161 -15.69 5.46 14.28
C GLU A 161 -15.54 5.96 15.73
N ILE A 162 -15.71 5.07 16.71
CA ILE A 162 -15.55 5.42 18.13
C ILE A 162 -14.14 5.90 18.43
N ILE A 163 -13.10 5.15 18.04
CA ILE A 163 -11.73 5.56 18.34
C ILE A 163 -11.31 6.82 17.57
N ILE A 164 -11.89 7.06 16.38
CA ILE A 164 -11.67 8.30 15.62
C ILE A 164 -12.20 9.50 16.40
N ASP A 165 -13.42 9.42 16.94
CA ASP A 165 -13.99 10.47 17.77
C ASP A 165 -13.19 10.67 19.06
N GLU A 166 -12.87 9.58 19.78
CA GLU A 166 -12.09 9.61 21.01
C GLU A 166 -10.69 10.22 20.83
N THR A 167 -10.10 10.08 19.65
CA THR A 167 -8.75 10.58 19.31
C THR A 167 -8.76 11.84 18.47
N LYS A 168 -9.92 12.47 18.21
CA LYS A 168 -10.03 13.66 17.35
C LYS A 168 -9.33 13.46 16.00
N ASP A 169 -9.66 12.35 15.32
CA ASP A 169 -9.07 11.90 14.05
C ASP A 169 -7.60 11.39 14.09
N HIS A 170 -6.88 11.50 15.21
CA HIS A 170 -5.47 11.09 15.27
C HIS A 170 -5.26 9.58 15.04
N PHE A 171 -6.20 8.72 15.43
CA PHE A 171 -6.18 7.31 15.05
C PHE A 171 -6.15 7.11 13.53
N ARG A 172 -7.03 7.83 12.80
CA ARG A 172 -7.14 7.76 11.34
C ARG A 172 -5.86 8.25 10.68
N HIS A 173 -5.36 9.40 11.10
CA HIS A 173 -4.11 9.97 10.56
C HIS A 173 -2.92 9.03 10.76
N VAL A 174 -2.76 8.44 11.94
CA VAL A 174 -1.70 7.47 12.20
C VAL A 174 -1.86 6.22 11.33
N CYS A 175 -3.08 5.70 11.15
CA CYS A 175 -3.35 4.58 10.25
C CYS A 175 -2.99 4.90 8.79
N ASN A 176 -3.28 6.13 8.34
CA ASN A 176 -2.91 6.60 7.00
C ASN A 176 -1.39 6.68 6.83
N MET A 177 -0.67 7.28 7.79
CA MET A 177 0.78 7.39 7.74
C MET A 177 1.49 6.02 7.77
N ILE A 178 0.98 5.05 8.53
CA ILE A 178 1.52 3.68 8.53
C ILE A 178 1.27 2.95 7.19
N ARG A 179 0.18 3.27 6.48
CA ARG A 179 -0.05 2.79 5.10
C ARG A 179 0.96 3.41 4.13
N VAL A 180 1.26 4.70 4.27
CA VAL A 180 2.30 5.32 3.45
C VAL A 180 3.67 4.72 3.79
N TRP A 181 3.98 4.51 5.06
CA TRP A 181 5.22 3.88 5.49
C TRP A 181 5.41 2.48 4.88
N LYS A 182 4.39 1.60 4.87
CA LYS A 182 4.52 0.29 4.19
C LYS A 182 4.81 0.45 2.70
N ASN A 183 4.20 1.47 2.08
CA ASN A 183 4.31 1.74 0.66
C ASN A 183 5.68 2.31 0.30
N GLU A 184 6.22 3.21 1.13
CA GLU A 184 7.55 3.78 0.95
C GLU A 184 8.64 2.73 1.18
N GLN A 185 8.50 1.92 2.22
CA GLN A 185 9.50 0.93 2.59
C GLN A 185 9.41 -0.39 1.81
N GLY A 186 8.43 -0.53 0.92
CA GLY A 186 8.31 -1.66 -0.02
C GLY A 186 8.04 -3.01 0.63
N PHE A 187 7.08 -3.09 1.56
CA PHE A 187 6.73 -4.38 2.16
C PHE A 187 5.22 -4.54 2.36
N LYS A 188 4.77 -5.80 2.39
CA LYS A 188 3.37 -6.11 2.68
C LYS A 188 3.02 -5.86 4.13
N PHE A 189 1.92 -5.16 4.33
CA PHE A 189 1.31 -5.00 5.63
C PHE A 189 -0.20 -4.79 5.41
N GLY A 190 -1.03 -5.75 5.85
CA GLY A 190 -2.47 -5.73 5.58
C GLY A 190 -3.16 -4.56 6.29
N GLY A 191 -4.05 -3.85 5.58
CA GLY A 191 -4.71 -2.64 6.09
C GLY A 191 -5.48 -2.86 7.39
N LEU A 192 -6.28 -3.93 7.48
CA LEU A 192 -6.99 -4.27 8.71
C LEU A 192 -6.04 -4.58 9.88
N LEU A 193 -4.86 -5.16 9.61
CA LEU A 193 -3.87 -5.39 10.65
C LEU A 193 -3.21 -4.09 11.12
N ILE A 194 -2.97 -3.15 10.20
CA ILE A 194 -2.52 -1.80 10.57
C ILE A 194 -3.54 -1.16 11.51
N ASP A 195 -4.82 -1.13 11.11
CA ASP A 195 -5.89 -0.52 11.90
C ASP A 195 -5.98 -1.16 13.28
N THR A 196 -5.89 -2.50 13.33
CA THR A 196 -5.89 -3.27 14.58
C THR A 196 -4.71 -2.95 15.49
N LEU A 197 -3.49 -2.87 14.94
CA LEU A 197 -2.30 -2.60 15.74
C LEU A 197 -2.27 -1.16 16.25
N VAL A 198 -2.69 -0.21 15.43
CA VAL A 198 -2.82 1.19 15.83
C VAL A 198 -3.93 1.34 16.88
N TYR A 199 -5.06 0.65 16.71
CA TYR A 199 -6.16 0.64 17.69
C TYR A 199 -5.69 0.12 19.05
N ASN A 200 -4.95 -1.00 19.05
CA ASN A 200 -4.36 -1.55 20.27
C ASN A 200 -3.32 -0.60 20.89
N PHE A 201 -2.56 0.12 20.06
CA PHE A 201 -1.57 1.09 20.54
C PHE A 201 -2.25 2.28 21.25
N PHE A 202 -3.28 2.88 20.66
CA PHE A 202 -4.01 3.97 21.34
C PHE A 202 -4.70 3.49 22.63
N ASN A 203 -5.29 2.29 22.62
CA ASN A 203 -5.98 1.74 23.80
C ASN A 203 -5.06 1.17 24.89
N GLU A 204 -3.75 1.07 24.66
CA GLU A 204 -2.78 0.66 25.69
C GLU A 204 -2.51 1.78 26.70
N LYS A 205 -2.68 3.05 26.31
CA LYS A 205 -2.47 4.23 27.17
C LYS A 205 -3.46 5.34 26.82
N GLU A 206 -4.28 5.74 27.79
CA GLU A 206 -5.34 6.75 27.59
C GLU A 206 -4.77 8.12 27.18
N GLU A 207 -3.56 8.45 27.65
CA GLU A 207 -2.90 9.72 27.34
C GLU A 207 -2.62 9.89 25.84
N ARG A 208 -2.53 8.79 25.08
CA ARG A 208 -2.34 8.84 23.62
C ARG A 208 -3.56 9.37 22.88
N LYS A 209 -4.74 9.36 23.49
CA LYS A 209 -5.98 9.80 22.83
C LYS A 209 -6.15 11.31 22.78
N ASP A 210 -5.44 12.06 23.62
CA ASP A 210 -5.45 13.53 23.63
C ASP A 210 -4.21 14.14 22.95
N VAL A 211 -3.53 13.37 22.10
CA VAL A 211 -2.34 13.81 21.37
C VAL A 211 -2.68 14.91 20.36
N GLY A 212 -1.76 15.84 20.11
CA GLY A 212 -1.81 16.77 18.97
C GLY A 212 -0.70 16.52 17.94
N PHE A 213 -0.78 17.19 16.77
CA PHE A 213 0.25 17.07 15.73
C PHE A 213 1.66 17.47 16.20
N GLY A 214 1.77 18.38 17.17
CA GLY A 214 3.05 18.77 17.78
C GLY A 214 3.79 17.63 18.49
N GLU A 215 3.07 16.58 18.89
CA GLU A 215 3.59 15.41 19.61
C GLU A 215 3.84 14.21 18.70
N TYR A 216 3.56 14.31 17.40
CA TYR A 216 3.66 13.18 16.46
C TYR A 216 5.05 12.56 16.40
N LEU A 217 6.12 13.35 16.53
CA LEU A 217 7.47 12.80 16.56
C LEU A 217 7.63 11.79 17.72
N GLU A 218 7.17 12.13 18.91
CA GLU A 218 7.21 11.23 20.07
C GLU A 218 6.21 10.07 19.92
N LEU A 219 5.00 10.35 19.41
CA LEU A 219 3.98 9.32 19.16
C LEU A 219 4.50 8.24 18.20
N PHE A 220 5.19 8.63 17.11
CA PHE A 220 5.77 7.67 16.16
C PHE A 220 6.99 6.93 16.73
N LYS A 221 7.80 7.54 17.61
CA LYS A 221 8.83 6.80 18.36
C LYS A 221 8.20 5.71 19.21
N GLU A 222 7.14 6.04 19.94
CA GLU A 222 6.39 5.07 20.75
C GLU A 222 5.75 3.98 19.88
N LEU A 223 5.12 4.35 18.77
CA LEU A 223 4.45 3.42 17.87
C LEU A 223 5.44 2.47 17.21
N PHE A 224 6.57 2.97 16.66
CA PHE A 224 7.57 2.07 16.09
C PHE A 224 8.25 1.20 17.17
N ASN A 225 8.38 1.70 18.40
CA ASN A 225 8.80 0.85 19.53
C ASN A 225 7.78 -0.26 19.83
N PHE A 226 6.48 0.07 19.85
CA PHE A 226 5.40 -0.90 20.01
C PHE A 226 5.39 -1.95 18.90
N LEU A 227 5.50 -1.52 17.64
CA LEU A 227 5.49 -2.39 16.46
C LEU A 227 6.73 -3.30 16.38
N LYS A 228 7.93 -2.79 16.71
CA LYS A 228 9.16 -3.60 16.68
C LYS A 228 9.21 -4.66 17.80
N ASN A 229 8.42 -4.49 18.85
CA ASN A 229 8.35 -5.43 19.98
C ASN A 229 7.21 -6.44 19.82
N GLN A 230 6.47 -6.43 18.70
CA GLN A 230 5.49 -7.48 18.42
C GLN A 230 6.18 -8.83 18.16
N ASN A 231 5.57 -9.92 18.63
CA ASN A 231 6.10 -11.26 18.44
C ASN A 231 6.04 -11.68 16.95
N GLU A 232 7.21 -11.89 16.32
CA GLU A 232 7.31 -12.32 14.91
C GLU A 232 6.70 -13.71 14.65
N GLU A 233 6.62 -14.57 15.68
CA GLU A 233 6.06 -15.92 15.59
C GLU A 233 4.52 -15.95 15.78
N ARG A 234 3.92 -14.80 16.14
CA ARG A 234 2.48 -14.69 16.32
C ARG A 234 1.75 -14.99 15.01
N LYS A 235 0.83 -15.95 15.06
CA LYS A 235 0.10 -16.42 13.87
C LYS A 235 -0.98 -15.44 13.42
N TYR A 236 -1.68 -14.80 14.37
CA TYR A 236 -2.79 -13.90 14.08
C TYR A 236 -3.00 -12.87 15.21
N TRP A 237 -3.70 -11.79 14.87
CA TRP A 237 -4.23 -10.77 15.77
C TRP A 237 -5.77 -10.81 15.70
N PHE A 238 -6.42 -10.23 16.71
CA PHE A 238 -7.87 -10.05 16.71
C PHE A 238 -8.17 -8.66 16.17
N ALA A 239 -8.97 -8.58 15.10
CA ALA A 239 -9.37 -7.33 14.49
C ALA A 239 -10.07 -6.41 15.50
N LEU A 240 -9.88 -5.10 15.35
CA LEU A 240 -10.64 -4.09 16.09
C LEU A 240 -12.15 -4.32 15.90
N GLY A 241 -12.93 -4.25 16.98
CA GLY A 241 -14.37 -4.48 16.97
C GLY A 241 -14.79 -5.94 16.79
N SER A 242 -14.55 -6.52 15.61
CA SER A 242 -15.09 -7.83 15.22
C SER A 242 -14.38 -9.02 15.89
N ASN A 243 -13.17 -8.80 16.39
CA ASN A 243 -12.29 -9.85 16.91
C ASN A 243 -12.06 -11.01 15.90
N GLN A 244 -12.26 -10.77 14.61
CA GLN A 244 -11.90 -11.73 13.58
C GLN A 244 -10.39 -11.92 13.53
N ARG A 245 -9.94 -13.11 13.13
CA ARG A 245 -8.50 -13.40 13.05
C ARG A 245 -7.89 -12.71 11.83
N VAL A 246 -6.93 -11.82 12.07
CA VAL A 246 -6.13 -11.15 11.05
C VAL A 246 -4.73 -11.74 11.02
N TYR A 247 -4.28 -12.14 9.84
CA TYR A 247 -3.02 -12.85 9.66
C TYR A 247 -1.97 -11.95 9.02
N ASN A 248 -0.69 -12.19 9.35
CA ASN A 248 0.43 -11.58 8.63
C ASN A 248 1.44 -12.63 8.21
N LYS A 249 1.88 -12.59 6.94
CA LYS A 249 2.92 -13.50 6.46
C LYS A 249 4.30 -12.95 6.82
N LYS A 250 5.07 -13.71 7.59
CA LYS A 250 6.49 -13.44 7.93
C LYS A 250 6.76 -12.17 8.77
N CYS A 251 5.73 -11.47 9.25
CA CYS A 251 5.82 -10.33 10.17
C CYS A 251 6.90 -9.28 9.79
N LYS A 252 7.09 -9.01 8.48
CA LYS A 252 8.13 -8.10 7.99
C LYS A 252 8.08 -6.71 8.61
N PHE A 253 6.88 -6.25 8.99
CA PHE A 253 6.66 -4.98 9.65
C PHE A 253 7.46 -4.85 10.96
N VAL A 254 7.71 -5.92 11.70
CA VAL A 254 8.49 -5.89 12.96
C VAL A 254 9.92 -5.44 12.69
N LYS A 255 10.57 -6.07 11.71
CA LYS A 255 11.94 -5.72 11.30
C LYS A 255 12.02 -4.32 10.71
N LYS A 256 11.03 -3.93 9.90
CA LYS A 256 10.94 -2.60 9.32
C LYS A 256 10.71 -1.54 10.41
N ALA A 257 9.87 -1.82 11.41
CA ALA A 257 9.63 -0.93 12.54
C ALA A 257 10.88 -0.78 13.40
N ASN A 258 11.68 -1.84 13.58
CA ASN A 258 12.97 -1.73 14.26
C ASN A 258 13.94 -0.79 13.52
N VAL A 259 13.97 -0.85 12.18
CA VAL A 259 14.77 0.08 11.37
C VAL A 259 14.26 1.52 11.54
N ALA A 260 12.95 1.75 11.42
CA ALA A 260 12.35 3.07 11.57
C ALA A 260 12.59 3.65 12.98
N TYR A 261 12.35 2.86 14.02
CA TYR A 261 12.60 3.25 15.41
C TYR A 261 14.05 3.69 15.63
N ASN A 262 15.03 2.92 15.15
CA ASN A 262 16.44 3.26 15.34
C ASN A 262 16.86 4.54 14.61
N LYS A 263 16.13 4.97 13.57
CA LYS A 263 16.36 6.23 12.89
C LYS A 263 15.80 7.42 13.65
N ILE A 264 14.64 7.26 14.29
CA ILE A 264 13.93 8.40 14.91
C ILE A 264 14.07 8.49 16.43
N LYS A 265 14.45 7.43 17.13
CA LYS A 265 14.41 7.37 18.61
C LYS A 265 15.14 8.52 19.31
N ASP A 266 16.24 9.01 18.72
CA ASP A 266 17.11 10.04 19.29
C ASP A 266 16.85 11.42 18.66
N LEU A 267 15.91 11.55 17.71
CA LEU A 267 15.60 12.83 17.07
C LEU A 267 14.82 13.75 18.00
N THR A 268 15.03 15.04 17.84
CA THR A 268 14.24 16.12 18.47
C THR A 268 13.79 17.11 17.41
N GLN A 269 12.93 18.06 17.77
CA GLN A 269 12.52 19.13 16.84
C GLN A 269 13.70 19.99 16.34
N GLU A 270 14.81 20.01 17.09
CA GLU A 270 16.04 20.77 16.79
C GLU A 270 17.07 19.96 16.00
N SER A 271 16.77 18.72 15.60
CA SER A 271 17.74 17.88 14.89
C SER A 271 17.87 18.31 13.43
N ASP A 272 19.09 18.63 12.99
CA ASP A 272 19.38 19.06 11.61
C ASP A 272 18.87 18.09 10.53
N ASN A 273 18.82 16.79 10.84
CA ASN A 273 18.38 15.73 9.91
C ASN A 273 16.92 15.29 10.12
N LEU A 274 16.10 16.07 10.84
CA LEU A 274 14.74 15.71 11.19
C LEU A 274 13.87 15.44 9.94
N TYR A 275 13.70 16.44 9.08
CA TYR A 275 12.83 16.33 7.90
C TYR A 275 13.34 15.30 6.91
N SER A 276 14.64 15.25 6.64
CA SER A 276 15.23 14.23 5.76
C SER A 276 15.03 12.80 6.29
N THR A 277 15.05 12.59 7.62
CA THR A 277 14.74 11.28 8.22
C THR A 277 13.26 10.95 8.13
N LEU A 278 12.37 11.92 8.34
CA LEU A 278 10.92 11.73 8.20
C LEU A 278 10.53 11.43 6.74
N GLN A 279 11.15 12.12 5.77
CA GLN A 279 11.04 11.83 4.34
C GLN A 279 11.53 10.43 3.99
N GLU A 280 12.62 9.97 4.60
CA GLU A 280 13.10 8.60 4.36
C GLU A 280 12.12 7.53 4.88
N ILE A 281 11.33 7.84 5.90
CA ILE A 281 10.36 6.91 6.52
C ILE A 281 9.02 6.97 5.82
N PHE A 282 8.46 8.17 5.67
CA PHE A 282 7.12 8.43 5.19
C PHE A 282 7.06 8.81 3.70
N GLY A 283 8.20 9.07 3.08
CA GLY A 283 8.30 9.44 1.67
C GLY A 283 8.45 10.95 1.47
N GLU A 284 8.89 11.31 0.27
CA GLU A 284 9.24 12.68 -0.14
C GLU A 284 8.06 13.66 -0.12
N SER A 285 6.82 13.16 -0.05
CA SER A 285 5.63 13.99 0.14
C SER A 285 5.57 14.62 1.54
N PHE A 286 6.38 14.15 2.51
CA PHE A 286 6.57 14.84 3.77
C PHE A 286 7.47 16.06 3.54
N MET A 287 6.85 17.22 3.33
CA MET A 287 7.56 18.44 2.93
C MET A 287 8.32 19.05 4.11
N ASP A 288 9.51 19.56 3.83
CA ASP A 288 10.21 20.47 4.73
C ASP A 288 9.64 21.89 4.54
N PRO A 289 9.07 22.52 5.58
CA PRO A 289 8.57 23.89 5.50
C PRO A 289 9.63 24.90 5.05
N GLU A 290 10.91 24.66 5.32
CA GLU A 290 11.99 25.52 4.85
C GLU A 290 12.14 25.45 3.33
N ASP A 291 11.95 24.26 2.73
CA ASP A 291 12.03 24.06 1.28
C ASP A 291 10.91 24.79 0.50
N LEU A 292 9.72 24.97 1.11
CA LEU A 292 8.61 25.72 0.54
C LEU A 292 8.89 27.23 0.40
N GLY A 293 9.76 27.78 1.26
CA GLY A 293 10.17 29.19 1.20
C GLY A 293 11.30 29.48 0.20
N VAL A 294 11.96 28.45 -0.33
CA VAL A 294 13.17 28.63 -1.16
C VAL A 294 12.87 28.76 -2.66
N ASP A 295 11.65 28.54 -3.16
CA ASP A 295 11.36 28.80 -4.58
C ASP A 295 11.51 30.29 -4.96
N ALA A 296 11.44 31.21 -3.99
CA ALA A 296 11.77 32.62 -4.21
C ALA A 296 13.30 32.93 -4.13
N ASN A 297 14.06 32.19 -3.32
CA ASN A 297 15.47 32.51 -2.97
C ASN A 297 16.53 31.50 -3.45
N LYS A 298 16.15 30.32 -3.98
CA LYS A 298 17.05 29.39 -4.72
C LYS A 298 17.58 30.07 -5.99
N SER A 299 16.95 31.16 -6.43
CA SER A 299 17.42 32.02 -7.52
C SER A 299 18.67 32.86 -7.17
N PHE A 300 19.05 33.02 -5.89
CA PHE A 300 20.12 33.95 -5.51
C PHE A 300 21.32 33.36 -4.74
N ALA A 301 21.17 32.24 -4.02
CA ALA A 301 22.25 31.71 -3.16
C ALA A 301 23.05 30.52 -3.76
N SER A 302 22.55 29.83 -4.79
CA SER A 302 23.25 28.70 -5.45
C SER A 302 24.15 29.15 -6.60
N ARG A 303 24.95 30.21 -6.40
CA ARG A 303 25.82 30.77 -7.46
C ARG A 303 27.14 30.05 -7.70
N SER A 304 27.24 28.75 -7.41
CA SER A 304 28.42 27.97 -7.79
C SER A 304 28.18 26.46 -7.79
N ILE A 305 27.21 25.99 -8.59
CA ILE A 305 27.25 24.80 -9.47
C ILE A 305 25.82 24.62 -10.02
N HIS A 306 25.62 24.89 -11.32
CA HIS A 306 24.40 24.47 -12.03
C HIS A 306 24.42 22.95 -12.17
N TYR A 307 23.48 22.24 -11.54
CA TYR A 307 23.14 20.88 -11.92
C TYR A 307 21.62 20.76 -12.02
N ASP A 308 21.13 20.06 -13.04
CA ASP A 308 19.71 19.76 -13.18
C ASP A 308 19.39 18.57 -12.26
N ASN A 309 18.61 18.80 -11.19
CA ASN A 309 18.10 17.70 -10.38
C ASN A 309 16.99 16.97 -11.17
N THR A 310 17.35 15.90 -11.87
CA THR A 310 16.44 15.11 -12.71
C THR A 310 15.84 13.90 -11.98
N GLU A 311 15.88 13.87 -10.65
CA GLU A 311 15.34 12.74 -9.88
C GLU A 311 13.82 12.65 -10.07
N GLN A 312 13.36 11.45 -10.44
CA GLN A 312 11.95 11.12 -10.53
C GLN A 312 11.55 10.24 -9.35
N PHE A 313 10.29 10.40 -8.95
CA PHE A 313 9.71 9.69 -7.83
C PHE A 313 8.51 8.89 -8.31
N ILE A 314 8.39 7.63 -7.86
CA ILE A 314 7.40 6.72 -8.40
C ILE A 314 5.97 7.18 -8.10
N GLN A 315 5.77 7.79 -6.94
CA GLN A 315 4.50 8.37 -6.50
C GLN A 315 4.01 9.54 -7.37
N ASN A 316 4.92 10.20 -8.10
CA ASN A 316 4.57 11.27 -9.04
C ASN A 316 4.16 10.70 -10.41
N MET A 317 4.39 9.41 -10.65
CA MET A 317 4.07 8.72 -11.91
C MET A 317 2.88 7.78 -11.75
N PHE A 318 2.76 7.11 -10.61
CA PHE A 318 1.73 6.12 -10.31
C PHE A 318 1.31 6.20 -8.84
N PRO A 319 0.03 5.94 -8.52
CA PRO A 319 -0.35 5.61 -7.16
C PRO A 319 0.45 4.42 -6.64
N VAL A 320 0.81 4.42 -5.35
CA VAL A 320 1.66 3.39 -4.74
C VAL A 320 0.90 2.62 -3.67
N ASP A 321 0.64 1.34 -3.93
CA ASP A 321 0.01 0.45 -2.95
C ASP A 321 0.68 -0.91 -2.94
N ILE A 322 1.61 -1.08 -2.01
CA ILE A 322 2.40 -2.29 -1.92
C ILE A 322 1.55 -3.44 -1.39
N ARG A 323 1.17 -4.33 -2.31
CA ARG A 323 0.38 -5.55 -2.09
C ARG A 323 1.16 -6.82 -2.36
N PHE A 324 2.30 -6.77 -3.06
CA PHE A 324 3.14 -7.92 -3.41
C PHE A 324 4.57 -7.79 -2.86
N GLN A 325 5.20 -8.93 -2.58
CA GLN A 325 6.61 -8.98 -2.22
C GLN A 325 7.48 -8.94 -3.49
N LEU A 326 8.44 -8.03 -3.49
CA LEU A 326 9.52 -7.94 -4.47
C LEU A 326 10.86 -7.98 -3.72
N ARG A 327 11.86 -8.61 -4.34
CA ARG A 327 13.25 -8.54 -3.90
C ARG A 327 14.16 -8.47 -5.10
N ILE A 328 15.04 -7.48 -5.14
CA ILE A 328 16.12 -7.37 -6.12
C ILE A 328 17.46 -7.70 -5.47
N ASP A 329 18.39 -8.24 -6.26
CA ASP A 329 19.80 -8.35 -5.89
C ASP A 329 20.66 -7.95 -7.10
N CYS A 330 21.98 -7.97 -6.93
CA CYS A 330 22.94 -7.62 -7.96
C CYS A 330 24.10 -8.58 -7.98
N GLU A 331 24.40 -9.15 -9.13
CA GLU A 331 25.65 -9.86 -9.38
C GLU A 331 26.77 -8.82 -9.58
N VAL A 332 27.77 -8.87 -8.71
CA VAL A 332 28.98 -8.08 -8.83
C VAL A 332 30.04 -8.92 -9.54
N THR A 333 30.50 -8.44 -10.69
CA THR A 333 31.50 -9.15 -11.49
C THR A 333 32.82 -8.37 -11.60
N GLN A 334 33.92 -9.12 -11.54
CA GLN A 334 35.28 -8.61 -11.68
C GLN A 334 36.13 -9.65 -12.42
N ASN A 335 37.01 -9.17 -13.31
CA ASN A 335 37.95 -10.04 -14.01
C ASN A 335 38.83 -10.81 -13.01
N GLY A 336 38.83 -12.15 -13.11
CA GLY A 336 39.67 -13.04 -12.30
C GLY A 336 39.15 -13.40 -10.91
N PHE A 337 37.94 -12.97 -10.53
CA PHE A 337 37.34 -13.29 -9.23
C PHE A 337 35.97 -13.96 -9.38
N ARG A 338 35.54 -14.71 -8.35
CA ARG A 338 34.20 -15.30 -8.30
C ARG A 338 33.15 -14.21 -8.14
N ASN A 339 32.05 -14.31 -8.89
CA ASN A 339 30.91 -13.43 -8.74
C ASN A 339 30.30 -13.54 -7.32
N GLU A 340 29.90 -12.41 -6.76
CA GLU A 340 29.25 -12.34 -5.45
C GLU A 340 27.99 -11.47 -5.53
N LEU A 341 27.03 -11.72 -4.64
CA LEU A 341 25.78 -10.95 -4.58
C LEU A 341 25.97 -9.69 -3.74
N LEU A 342 25.49 -8.55 -4.24
CA LEU A 342 25.69 -7.24 -3.61
C LEU A 342 25.13 -7.20 -2.19
N ARG A 343 23.99 -7.86 -1.92
CA ARG A 343 23.44 -7.92 -0.55
C ARG A 343 24.32 -8.67 0.45
N LYS A 344 25.33 -9.42 0.00
CA LYS A 344 26.33 -10.09 0.86
C LYS A 344 27.61 -9.25 1.05
N ILE A 345 27.78 -8.19 0.26
CA ILE A 345 28.96 -7.35 0.25
C ILE A 345 28.76 -6.15 1.18
N LYS A 346 29.66 -5.97 2.15
CA LYS A 346 29.64 -4.79 3.04
C LYS A 346 30.17 -3.52 2.36
N PHE A 347 31.21 -3.66 1.55
CA PHE A 347 31.85 -2.55 0.85
C PHE A 347 32.21 -2.97 -0.57
N LEU A 348 31.82 -2.15 -1.54
CA LEU A 348 32.04 -2.39 -2.95
C LEU A 348 33.15 -1.46 -3.46
N ARG A 349 34.26 -2.04 -3.93
CA ARG A 349 35.29 -1.23 -4.60
C ARG A 349 34.76 -0.63 -5.92
N PRO A 350 35.27 0.52 -6.37
CA PRO A 350 34.92 1.06 -7.68
C PRO A 350 35.30 0.13 -8.85
N GLN A 351 34.83 0.48 -10.05
CA GLN A 351 35.11 -0.16 -11.34
C GLN A 351 34.67 -1.63 -11.43
N LYS A 352 33.52 -1.95 -10.84
CA LYS A 352 32.85 -3.26 -10.99
C LYS A 352 31.70 -3.14 -11.96
N LYS A 353 31.40 -4.25 -12.64
CA LYS A 353 30.17 -4.39 -13.41
C LYS A 353 29.09 -4.94 -12.49
N LEU A 354 27.95 -4.25 -12.48
CA LEU A 354 26.81 -4.53 -11.62
C LEU A 354 25.64 -4.97 -12.50
N ARG A 355 25.16 -6.20 -12.28
CA ARG A 355 23.97 -6.71 -12.98
C ARG A 355 22.87 -6.91 -11.94
N PHE A 356 21.98 -5.94 -11.84
CA PHE A 356 20.79 -6.01 -11.00
C PHE A 356 19.72 -6.89 -11.65
N PHE A 357 19.05 -7.70 -10.84
CA PHE A 357 17.98 -8.60 -11.28
C PHE A 357 16.94 -8.77 -10.17
N ILE A 358 15.75 -9.21 -10.56
CA ILE A 358 14.68 -9.57 -9.62
C ILE A 358 14.96 -10.98 -9.08
N GLU A 359 15.27 -11.08 -7.79
CA GLU A 359 15.55 -12.35 -7.09
C GLU A 359 14.25 -13.03 -6.65
N GLU A 360 13.29 -12.28 -6.09
CA GLU A 360 11.98 -12.77 -5.70
C GLU A 360 10.87 -11.88 -6.28
N ASN A 361 9.89 -12.49 -6.94
CA ASN A 361 8.68 -11.82 -7.40
C ASN A 361 7.45 -12.66 -7.03
N GLU A 362 6.64 -12.18 -6.10
CA GLU A 362 5.45 -12.90 -5.69
C GLU A 362 4.38 -12.99 -6.77
N ILE A 363 4.27 -12.00 -7.66
CA ILE A 363 3.32 -12.08 -8.77
C ILE A 363 3.67 -13.25 -9.69
N ASP A 364 4.96 -13.43 -10.03
CA ASP A 364 5.42 -14.58 -10.82
C ASP A 364 5.12 -15.91 -10.09
N LEU A 365 5.31 -15.96 -8.77
CA LEU A 365 4.98 -17.14 -7.96
C LEU A 365 3.47 -17.46 -7.96
N ILE A 366 2.60 -16.44 -7.92
CA ILE A 366 1.14 -16.60 -8.03
C ILE A 366 0.77 -17.06 -9.44
N ASN A 367 1.24 -16.35 -10.47
CA ASN A 367 0.95 -16.64 -11.88
C ASN A 367 1.41 -18.04 -12.31
N SER A 368 2.46 -18.60 -11.70
CA SER A 368 2.89 -19.98 -11.96
C SER A 368 1.90 -21.06 -11.52
N LYS A 369 0.95 -20.72 -10.63
CA LYS A 369 -0.09 -21.63 -10.12
C LYS A 369 -1.42 -21.47 -10.86
N ILE A 370 -1.62 -20.34 -11.54
CA ILE A 370 -2.83 -20.03 -12.30
C ILE A 370 -2.75 -20.71 -13.66
N LYS A 371 -3.77 -21.52 -13.99
CA LYS A 371 -3.86 -22.25 -15.26
C LYS A 371 -4.39 -21.38 -16.39
N ASP A 372 -5.41 -20.57 -16.11
CA ASP A 372 -6.01 -19.68 -17.10
C ASP A 372 -5.12 -18.45 -17.31
N VAL A 373 -4.84 -18.11 -18.56
CA VAL A 373 -4.01 -16.94 -18.89
C VAL A 373 -4.74 -15.65 -18.55
N GLU A 374 -6.07 -15.62 -18.68
CA GLU A 374 -6.89 -14.42 -18.41
C GLU A 374 -6.97 -14.06 -16.91
N GLU A 375 -6.68 -15.02 -16.03
CA GLU A 375 -6.65 -14.83 -14.58
C GLU A 375 -5.26 -14.39 -14.06
N LYS A 376 -4.24 -14.38 -14.92
CA LYS A 376 -2.89 -13.97 -14.50
C LYS A 376 -2.81 -12.48 -14.24
N ILE A 377 -2.06 -12.12 -13.22
CA ILE A 377 -1.79 -10.73 -12.87
C ILE A 377 -0.73 -10.20 -13.83
N GLU A 378 -1.13 -9.29 -14.71
CA GLU A 378 -0.22 -8.56 -15.58
C GLU A 378 0.50 -7.45 -14.80
N TYR A 379 1.77 -7.24 -15.12
CA TYR A 379 2.56 -6.15 -14.55
C TYR A 379 3.71 -5.73 -15.46
N GLU A 380 4.11 -4.47 -15.32
CA GLU A 380 5.27 -3.87 -15.96
C GLU A 380 6.39 -3.67 -14.92
N VAL A 381 7.65 -3.72 -15.36
CA VAL A 381 8.82 -3.50 -14.50
C VAL A 381 9.41 -2.12 -14.81
N TYR A 382 9.74 -1.35 -13.77
CA TYR A 382 10.45 -0.08 -13.89
C TYR A 382 11.68 -0.08 -12.98
N TRP A 383 12.74 0.59 -13.41
CA TRP A 383 13.98 0.72 -12.66
C TRP A 383 14.33 2.19 -12.42
N LYS A 384 14.85 2.48 -11.23
CA LYS A 384 15.50 3.74 -10.90
C LYS A 384 16.94 3.47 -10.47
N VAL A 385 17.87 4.25 -10.99
CA VAL A 385 19.27 4.24 -10.53
C VAL A 385 19.59 5.64 -10.08
N LEU A 386 19.76 5.80 -8.76
CA LEU A 386 20.12 7.08 -8.17
C LEU A 386 21.62 7.11 -7.88
N ASN A 387 22.26 8.18 -8.32
CA ASN A 387 23.62 8.53 -7.96
C ASN A 387 23.60 9.90 -7.25
N ARG A 388 24.01 9.98 -5.98
CA ARG A 388 24.18 11.24 -5.23
C ARG A 388 25.63 11.45 -4.79
N GLY A 389 25.98 12.70 -4.45
CA GLY A 389 27.27 13.10 -3.86
C GLY A 389 28.15 13.98 -4.76
N ASP A 390 29.14 14.64 -4.15
CA ASP A 390 30.01 15.64 -4.81
C ASP A 390 30.70 15.12 -6.07
N GLU A 391 31.04 13.83 -6.10
CA GLU A 391 31.65 13.18 -7.26
C GLU A 391 30.67 13.00 -8.42
N ALA A 392 29.39 12.73 -8.11
CA ALA A 392 28.31 12.65 -9.10
C ALA A 392 28.04 14.04 -9.70
N ILE A 393 28.01 15.07 -8.83
CA ILE A 393 27.85 16.48 -9.22
C ILE A 393 29.02 16.91 -10.11
N ARG A 394 30.27 16.66 -9.70
CA ARG A 394 31.47 17.05 -10.46
C ARG A 394 31.55 16.39 -11.84
N ARG A 395 31.02 15.16 -11.98
CA ARG A 395 31.01 14.41 -13.25
C ARG A 395 29.75 14.63 -14.08
N ASN A 396 28.80 15.45 -13.63
CA ASN A 396 27.47 15.60 -14.24
C ASN A 396 26.75 14.25 -14.44
N CYS A 397 26.85 13.37 -13.45
CA CYS A 397 26.32 12.00 -13.47
C CYS A 397 25.20 11.79 -12.44
N ILE A 398 24.55 12.87 -12.01
CA ILE A 398 23.33 12.78 -11.21
C ILE A 398 22.29 12.10 -12.09
N ARG A 399 21.80 10.97 -11.59
CA ARG A 399 20.74 10.18 -12.23
C ARG A 399 19.65 9.99 -11.21
N GLY A 400 18.44 9.81 -11.67
CA GLY A 400 17.30 9.47 -10.82
C GLY A 400 16.02 9.25 -11.60
N GLN A 401 16.12 9.17 -12.93
CA GLN A 401 15.02 8.88 -13.82
C GLN A 401 14.51 7.46 -13.60
N ILE A 402 13.20 7.31 -13.67
CA ILE A 402 12.50 6.04 -13.61
C ILE A 402 12.25 5.60 -15.06
N VAL A 403 12.79 4.44 -15.42
CA VAL A 403 12.72 3.92 -16.79
C VAL A 403 12.01 2.58 -16.83
N LYS A 404 11.10 2.41 -17.79
CA LYS A 404 10.42 1.15 -18.07
C LYS A 404 11.43 0.11 -18.56
N ASP A 405 11.35 -1.10 -18.02
CA ASP A 405 12.14 -2.24 -18.45
C ASP A 405 11.61 -2.79 -19.79
N GLU A 406 12.53 -3.18 -20.68
CA GLU A 406 12.20 -3.74 -22.00
C GLU A 406 11.89 -5.25 -21.95
N GLY A 407 11.39 -5.76 -20.82
CA GLY A 407 11.06 -7.17 -20.59
C GLY A 407 12.24 -8.06 -20.19
N ARG A 408 13.41 -7.48 -19.91
CA ARG A 408 14.63 -8.22 -19.50
C ARG A 408 14.64 -8.53 -18.01
N LYS A 409 13.91 -7.76 -17.19
CA LYS A 409 13.93 -7.82 -15.71
C LYS A 409 15.34 -7.71 -15.12
N ILE A 410 16.23 -7.01 -15.85
CA ILE A 410 17.65 -6.87 -15.55
C ILE A 410 18.07 -5.43 -15.82
N LYS A 411 18.85 -4.85 -14.90
CA LYS A 411 19.47 -3.54 -15.08
C LYS A 411 20.98 -3.65 -14.94
N ASN A 412 21.72 -3.27 -15.98
CA ASN A 412 23.19 -3.28 -15.96
C ASN A 412 23.70 -1.88 -15.63
N GLU A 413 24.60 -1.81 -14.65
CA GLU A 413 25.24 -0.57 -14.19
C GLU A 413 26.73 -0.84 -13.86
N SER A 414 27.41 0.20 -13.38
CA SER A 414 28.85 0.15 -13.11
C SER A 414 29.23 1.08 -11.95
N SER A 415 30.10 0.63 -11.04
CA SER A 415 30.47 1.38 -9.84
C SER A 415 31.59 2.40 -10.10
N HIS A 416 31.27 3.50 -10.78
CA HIS A 416 32.32 4.44 -11.25
C HIS A 416 32.87 5.42 -10.21
N PHE A 417 32.12 5.71 -9.15
CA PHE A 417 32.49 6.76 -8.19
C PHE A 417 31.87 6.55 -6.80
N ARG A 418 32.44 7.23 -5.80
CA ARG A 418 31.97 7.25 -4.42
C ARG A 418 30.71 8.12 -4.29
N GLY A 419 29.77 7.70 -3.44
CA GLY A 419 28.56 8.46 -3.13
C GLY A 419 27.45 7.55 -2.62
N GLU A 420 26.32 8.13 -2.19
CA GLU A 420 25.11 7.36 -1.95
C GLU A 420 24.53 6.91 -3.28
N HIS A 421 24.54 5.60 -3.49
CA HIS A 421 24.04 4.97 -4.70
C HIS A 421 23.00 3.95 -4.30
N TYR A 422 21.86 3.99 -4.96
CA TYR A 422 20.86 2.95 -4.79
C TYR A 422 20.17 2.65 -6.12
N VAL A 423 19.68 1.41 -6.20
CA VAL A 423 18.81 0.98 -7.29
C VAL A 423 17.47 0.59 -6.70
N GLU A 424 16.40 1.03 -7.35
CA GLU A 424 15.04 0.62 -7.05
C GLU A 424 14.42 -0.10 -8.24
N CYS A 425 13.54 -1.04 -7.92
CA CYS A 425 12.70 -1.74 -8.88
C CYS A 425 11.26 -1.61 -8.44
N TYR A 426 10.36 -1.40 -9.39
CA TYR A 426 8.93 -1.26 -9.17
C TYR A 426 8.17 -2.20 -10.10
N LEU A 427 7.11 -2.82 -9.59
CA LEU A 427 6.13 -3.55 -10.39
C LEU A 427 4.84 -2.74 -10.50
N ILE A 428 4.45 -2.36 -11.72
CA ILE A 428 3.23 -1.61 -11.98
C ILE A 428 2.17 -2.57 -12.52
N SER A 429 1.05 -2.72 -11.83
CA SER A 429 -0.09 -3.51 -12.28
C SER A 429 -1.33 -2.62 -12.29
N ASN A 430 -2.07 -2.64 -13.39
CA ASN A 430 -3.27 -1.79 -13.57
C ASN A 430 -3.03 -0.30 -13.27
N GLY A 431 -1.85 0.24 -13.61
CA GLY A 431 -1.51 1.64 -13.37
C GLY A 431 -1.16 1.98 -11.91
N VAL A 432 -1.01 0.98 -11.03
CA VAL A 432 -0.62 1.15 -9.62
C VAL A 432 0.71 0.47 -9.38
N CYS A 433 1.61 1.10 -8.62
CA CYS A 433 2.83 0.47 -8.13
C CYS A 433 2.50 -0.51 -7.00
N VAL A 434 2.48 -1.80 -7.30
CA VAL A 434 2.01 -2.86 -6.39
C VAL A 434 3.12 -3.60 -5.65
N ALA A 435 4.37 -3.40 -6.05
CA ALA A 435 5.55 -3.92 -5.37
C ALA A 435 6.76 -3.02 -5.64
N ARG A 436 7.65 -2.86 -4.65
CA ARG A 436 8.94 -2.18 -4.81
C ARG A 436 9.99 -2.80 -3.93
N ASP A 437 11.25 -2.67 -4.33
CA ASP A 437 12.39 -2.97 -3.48
C ASP A 437 13.54 -2.01 -3.81
N ARG A 438 14.37 -1.72 -2.79
CA ARG A 438 15.54 -0.86 -2.88
C ARG A 438 16.77 -1.65 -2.45
N ILE A 439 17.87 -1.47 -3.17
CA ILE A 439 19.18 -1.98 -2.78
C ILE A 439 20.18 -0.82 -2.76
N LEU A 440 20.82 -0.64 -1.61
CA LEU A 440 21.95 0.29 -1.47
C LEU A 440 23.19 -0.33 -2.14
N VAL A 441 23.96 0.50 -2.81
CA VAL A 441 25.22 0.13 -3.47
C VAL A 441 26.37 0.79 -2.70
N PRO A 442 27.00 0.09 -1.74
CA PRO A 442 27.94 0.69 -0.79
C PRO A 442 29.34 0.88 -1.42
N ILE A 443 29.48 1.81 -2.37
CA ILE A 443 30.75 2.05 -3.06
C ILE A 443 31.75 2.74 -2.11
N SER A 444 32.83 2.03 -1.75
CA SER A 444 33.87 2.50 -0.82
C SER A 444 35.28 2.14 -1.34
N THR A 445 36.28 2.95 -0.97
CA THR A 445 37.68 2.82 -1.41
C THR A 445 38.60 2.18 -0.36
N TRP A 446 38.08 1.61 0.72
CA TRP A 446 38.89 0.97 1.75
C TRP A 446 38.96 -0.55 1.54
#